data_AF-A0A643CX70-F1
#
_entry.id   AF-A0A643CX70-F1
#
_cell.length_a   1.000
_cell.length_b   1.000
_cell.length_c   1.000
_cell.angle_alpha   90.00
_cell.angle_beta   90.00
_cell.angle_gamma   90.00
#
_symmetry.space_group_name_H-M   'P 1'
#
loop_
_entity.id
_entity.type
_entity.pdbx_description
1 polymer ?
#
loop_
_entity_poly.entity_id
_entity_poly.type
_entity_poly.pdbx_seq_one_letter_code
_entity_poly.pdbx_strand_id
1 'polypeptide(L)' 'LVAAPEGVAKVEAAHPDVRIYTASIDQGLNEEGYIVPGLGDAGDKIFGSVQKD' A
#
# COMPACT_ATOMS: atom_id res chain seq x y z
N LEU A 1 7.77 -1.57 -1.36
CA LEU A 1 7.26 -2.52 -2.39
C LEU A 1 6.34 -1.77 -3.34
N VAL A 2 5.20 -1.28 -2.89
CA VAL A 2 4.29 -0.45 -3.68
C VAL A 2 3.52 0.46 -2.72
N ALA A 3 3.13 1.65 -3.17
CA ALA A 3 2.28 2.56 -2.42
C ALA A 3 1.09 3.03 -3.27
N ALA A 4 0.01 3.47 -2.62
CA ALA A 4 -1.12 4.15 -3.27
C ALA A 4 -0.96 5.67 -3.11
N PRO A 5 -1.33 6.49 -4.12
CA PRO A 5 -1.25 7.95 -4.06
C PRO A 5 -2.03 8.54 -2.87
N GLU A 6 -3.18 7.96 -2.52
CA GLU A 6 -4.01 8.37 -1.38
C GLU A 6 -3.27 8.17 -0.05
N GLY A 7 -2.55 7.06 0.08
CA GLY A 7 -1.73 6.76 1.25
C GLY A 7 -0.54 7.71 1.39
N VAL A 8 0.15 7.99 0.28
CA VAL A 8 1.27 8.96 0.23
C VAL A 8 0.78 10.34 0.67
N ALA A 9 -0.28 10.86 0.05
CA ALA A 9 -0.82 12.18 0.36
C ALA A 9 -1.27 12.29 1.83
N LYS A 10 -1.85 11.22 2.39
CA LYS A 10 -2.27 11.18 3.79
C LYS A 10 -1.09 11.26 4.76
N VAL A 11 0.00 10.56 4.45
CA VAL A 11 1.23 10.61 5.27
C VAL A 11 1.90 11.97 5.15
N GLU A 12 2.04 12.51 3.94
CA GLU A 12 2.63 13.84 3.73
C GLU A 12 1.86 14.96 4.43
N ALA A 13 0.52 14.88 4.46
CA ALA A 13 -0.31 15.86 5.16
C ALA A 13 -0.15 15.77 6.69
N ALA A 14 0.00 14.57 7.24
CA ALA A 14 0.16 14.35 8.68
C ALA A 14 1.59 14.58 9.16
N HIS A 15 2.57 14.29 8.31
CA HIS A 15 4.01 14.30 8.61
C HIS A 15 4.79 14.93 7.45
N PRO A 16 4.70 16.26 7.25
CA PRO A 16 5.39 16.93 6.15
C PRO A 16 6.93 16.92 6.29
N ASP A 17 7.44 16.53 7.46
CA ASP A 17 8.85 16.43 7.78
C ASP A 17 9.50 15.09 7.37
N VAL A 18 8.70 14.08 7.05
CA VAL A 18 9.23 12.76 6.67
C VAL A 18 9.41 12.63 5.16
N ARG A 19 10.40 11.83 4.75
CA ARG A 19 10.62 11.46 3.35
C ARG A 19 10.20 10.02 3.12
N ILE A 20 9.34 9.82 2.12
CA ILE A 20 8.82 8.49 1.75
C ILE A 20 9.68 7.92 0.62
N TYR A 21 10.14 6.69 0.80
CA TYR A 21 10.82 5.91 -0.23
C TYR A 21 9.98 4.66 -0.55
N THR A 22 9.58 4.50 -1.81
CA THR A 22 8.87 3.31 -2.31
C THR A 22 9.43 2.92 -3.67
N ALA A 23 9.24 1.64 -4.07
CA ALA A 23 9.72 1.14 -5.36
C ALA A 23 8.76 1.49 -6.51
N SER A 24 7.45 1.56 -6.24
CA SER A 24 6.44 2.07 -7.18
C SER A 24 5.30 2.78 -6.45
N ILE A 25 4.58 3.60 -7.20
CA ILE A 25 3.27 4.15 -6.84
C ILE A 25 2.29 3.62 -7.87
N ASP A 26 1.28 2.89 -7.42
CA ASP A 26 0.25 2.27 -8.26
C ASP A 26 -0.98 3.19 -8.37
N GLN A 27 -2.07 2.73 -9.02
CA GLN A 27 -3.15 3.63 -9.46
C GLN A 27 -3.96 4.22 -8.30
N GLY A 28 -4.17 3.44 -7.25
CA GLY A 28 -5.02 3.85 -6.14
C GLY A 28 -5.43 2.69 -5.26
N LEU A 29 -6.43 2.94 -4.40
CA LEU A 29 -7.09 1.92 -3.61
C LEU A 29 -8.44 1.51 -4.23
N ASN A 30 -8.82 0.24 -4.11
CA ASN A 30 -10.21 -0.20 -4.33
C ASN A 30 -11.06 0.00 -3.07
N GLU A 31 -12.34 -0.37 -3.13
CA GLU A 31 -13.31 -0.21 -2.03
C GLU A 31 -12.94 -1.01 -0.77
N GLU A 32 -12.18 -2.09 -0.91
CA GLU A 32 -11.69 -2.93 0.19
C GLU A 32 -10.36 -2.42 0.78
N GLY A 33 -9.78 -1.36 0.20
CA GLY A 33 -8.50 -0.79 0.64
C GLY A 33 -7.26 -1.51 0.11
N TYR A 34 -7.40 -2.39 -0.89
CA TYR A 34 -6.26 -2.95 -1.61
C TYR A 34 -5.71 -1.96 -2.64
N ILE A 35 -4.39 -1.92 -2.77
CA ILE A 35 -3.72 -1.18 -3.84
C ILE A 35 -4.00 -1.87 -5.19
N VAL A 36 -4.32 -1.10 -6.23
CA VAL A 36 -4.61 -1.59 -7.59
C VAL A 36 -3.63 -0.96 -8.61
N PRO A 37 -3.00 -1.75 -9.50
CA PRO A 37 -3.06 -3.21 -9.61
C PRO A 37 -2.46 -3.94 -8.40
N GLY A 38 -1.47 -3.35 -7.73
CA GLY A 38 -0.92 -3.78 -6.45
C GLY A 38 -0.38 -5.21 -6.44
N LEU A 39 -0.31 -5.78 -5.23
CA LEU A 39 0.28 -7.11 -4.97
C LEU A 39 -0.70 -8.07 -4.27
N GLY A 40 -1.93 -7.65 -4.00
CA GLY A 40 -2.83 -8.35 -3.06
C GLY A 40 -2.25 -8.39 -1.64
N ASP A 41 -2.58 -9.42 -0.87
CA ASP A 41 -1.97 -9.63 0.45
C ASP A 41 -0.50 -10.07 0.31
N ALA A 42 0.40 -9.12 0.53
CA ALA A 42 1.84 -9.36 0.45
C ALA A 42 2.34 -10.27 1.58
N GLY A 43 1.70 -10.24 2.76
CA GLY A 43 2.07 -11.07 3.90
C GLY A 43 1.81 -12.54 3.62
N ASP A 44 0.61 -12.86 3.16
CA ASP A 44 0.23 -14.23 2.77
C ASP A 44 1.13 -14.77 1.65
N LYS A 45 1.46 -13.94 0.66
CA LYS A 45 2.38 -14.33 -0.43
C LYS A 45 3.80 -14.59 0.04
N ILE A 46 4.31 -13.81 0.98
CA ILE A 46 5.69 -13.93 1.47
C ILE A 46 5.84 -15.09 2.46
N PHE A 47 4.86 -15.28 3.35
CA PHE A 47 4.97 -16.22 4.46
C PHE A 47 4.16 -17.51 4.29
N GLY A 48 3.37 -17.62 3.21
CA GLY A 48 2.54 -18.80 2.95
C GLY A 48 1.39 -18.97 3.95
N SER A 49 1.01 -17.89 4.64
CA SER A 49 -0.20 -17.85 5.45
C SER A 49 -1.45 -17.73 4.56
N VAL A 50 -2.59 -18.06 5.14
CA VAL A 50 -3.90 -17.79 4.54
C VAL A 50 -4.65 -16.89 5.50
N GLN A 51 -5.13 -15.76 4.99
CA GLN A 51 -6.12 -14.95 5.67
C GLN A 51 -7.34 -15.83 5.95
N LYS A 52 -7.68 -15.94 7.24
CA LYS A 52 -8.89 -16.63 7.67
C LYS A 52 -10.03 -15.63 7.63
N ASP A 53 -11.17 -16.08 7.13
CA ASP A 53 -12.43 -15.33 7.10
C ASP A 53 -12.81 -14.76 8.47
#